data_AF-A0ABD0PWV9-F1
#
_entry.id   AF-A0ABD0PWV9-F1
#
_cell.length_a   1.000
_cell.length_b   1.000
_cell.length_c   1.000
_cell.angle_alpha   90.00
_cell.angle_beta   90.00
_cell.angle_gamma   90.00
#
_symmetry.space_group_name_H-M   'P 1'
#
loop_
_entity.id
_entity.type
_entity.pdbx_description
1 polymer ?
#
loop_
_entity_poly.entity_id
_entity_poly.type
_entity_poly.pdbx_seq_one_letter_code
_entity_poly.pdbx_strand_id
1 'polypeptide(L)' 'VLAVDPDYGDNGTVVYSINPENPFYTINRNTGKIRTSGAVLDRESQNARSAQLMRTIIVSATD' A
#
# COMPACT_ATOMS: atom_id res chain seq x y z
N VAL A 1 1.61 -3.93 6.71
CA VAL A 1 2.55 -4.93 6.16
C VAL A 1 3.87 -4.84 6.90
N LEU A 2 4.75 -5.82 6.76
CA LEU A 2 6.08 -5.83 7.36
C LEU A 2 7.08 -6.41 6.37
N ALA A 3 8.20 -5.73 6.22
CA ALA A 3 9.43 -6.17 5.58
C ALA A 3 10.59 -5.88 6.53
N VAL A 4 11.62 -6.70 6.48
CA VAL A 4 12.78 -6.65 7.37
C VAL A 4 14.02 -6.73 6.51
N ASP A 5 14.92 -5.76 6.66
CA ASP A 5 16.25 -5.76 6.08
C ASP A 5 17.28 -5.99 7.21
N PRO A 6 18.19 -6.98 7.09
CA PRO A 6 19.16 -7.31 8.13
C PRO A 6 20.35 -6.35 8.23
N ASP A 7 20.49 -5.40 7.31
CA ASP A 7 21.61 -4.45 7.31
C ASP A 7 21.51 -3.42 8.45
N TYR A 8 22.64 -2.81 8.78
CA TYR A 8 22.77 -1.95 9.95
C TYR A 8 22.47 -0.47 9.64
N GLY A 9 21.77 0.18 10.57
CA GLY A 9 21.52 1.62 10.52
C GLY A 9 20.57 2.00 9.39
N ASP A 10 20.89 3.08 8.68
CA ASP A 10 20.04 3.59 7.60
C ASP A 10 19.95 2.60 6.41
N ASN A 11 20.96 1.75 6.22
CA ASN A 11 20.97 0.70 5.19
C ASN A 11 20.07 -0.50 5.52
N GLY A 12 19.41 -0.51 6.69
CA GLY A 12 18.35 -1.49 6.99
C GLY A 12 16.96 -0.84 6.99
N THR A 13 16.85 0.41 6.53
CA THR A 13 15.63 1.21 6.69
C THR A 13 14.71 1.02 5.51
N VAL A 14 13.73 0.14 5.70
CA VAL A 14 12.72 -0.12 4.67
C VAL A 14 11.72 1.03 4.50
N VAL A 15 11.55 1.46 3.25
CA VAL A 15 10.52 2.41 2.79
C VAL A 15 9.43 1.68 2.00
N TYR A 16 8.17 1.87 2.42
CA TYR A 16 7.00 1.24 1.81
C TYR A 16 6.29 2.17 0.82
N SER A 17 5.79 1.62 -0.29
CA SER A 17 4.93 2.35 -1.24
C SER A 17 3.84 1.46 -1.85
N ILE A 18 2.71 2.05 -2.26
CA ILE A 18 1.68 1.37 -3.05
C ILE A 18 1.96 1.68 -4.52
N ASN A 19 2.24 0.65 -5.33
CA ASN A 19 2.52 0.82 -6.75
C ASN A 19 1.96 -0.36 -7.58
N PRO A 20 1.15 -0.10 -8.64
CA PRO A 20 0.67 1.21 -9.09
C PRO A 20 -0.22 1.91 -8.06
N GLU A 21 -0.36 3.23 -8.19
CA GLU A 21 -1.15 4.05 -7.26
C GLU A 21 -2.57 3.50 -7.10
N ASN A 22 -3.05 3.48 -5.86
CA ASN A 22 -4.38 3.01 -5.52
C ASN A 22 -5.18 4.13 -4.83
N PRO A 23 -6.24 4.65 -5.47
CA PRO A 23 -6.97 5.81 -4.94
C PRO A 23 -7.75 5.49 -3.66
N PHE A 24 -7.94 4.21 -3.31
CA PHE A 24 -8.74 3.79 -2.16
C PHE A 24 -7.92 3.65 -0.87
N TYR A 25 -6.59 3.60 -0.98
CA TYR A 25 -5.71 3.27 0.13
C TYR A 25 -4.48 4.17 0.19
N THR A 26 -4.02 4.45 1.40
CA THR A 26 -2.75 5.11 1.67
C THR A 26 -1.88 4.21 2.54
N ILE A 27 -0.56 4.35 2.42
CA ILE A 27 0.41 3.63 3.25
C ILE A 27 1.35 4.62 3.92
N ASN A 28 1.62 4.43 5.20
CA ASN A 28 2.69 5.16 5.87
C ASN A 28 4.04 4.56 5.45
N ARG A 29 4.86 5.36 4.77
CA ARG A 29 6.13 4.91 4.16
C ARG A 29 7.14 4.34 5.15
N ASN A 30 7.08 4.69 6.43
CA ASN A 30 8.05 4.28 7.45
C ASN A 30 7.56 3.09 8.29
N THR A 31 6.26 2.80 8.31
CA THR A 31 5.67 1.78 9.19
C THR A 31 4.91 0.70 8.46
N GLY A 32 4.67 0.85 7.15
CA GLY A 32 3.85 -0.08 6.37
C GLY A 32 2.38 -0.14 6.80
N LYS A 33 1.91 0.81 7.63
CA LYS A 33 0.52 0.89 8.09
C LYS A 33 -0.36 1.41 6.96
N ILE A 34 -1.30 0.59 6.53
CA ILE A 34 -2.28 0.93 5.48
C ILE A 34 -3.53 1.54 6.13
N ARG A 35 -4.10 2.56 5.48
CA ARG A 35 -5.38 3.18 5.84
C ARG A 35 -6.22 3.39 4.59
N THR A 36 -7.53 3.49 4.75
CA THR A 36 -8.42 3.97 3.69
C THR A 36 -8.14 5.45 3.41
N SER A 37 -8.20 5.85 2.14
CA SER A 37 -7.99 7.26 1.73
C SER A 37 -9.17 8.18 2.07
N GLY A 38 -10.34 7.60 2.33
CA GLY A 38 -11.62 8.33 2.43
C GLY A 38 -12.47 8.22 1.16
N ALA A 39 -11.92 7.70 0.07
CA ALA A 39 -12.71 7.30 -1.10
C ALA A 39 -13.69 6.16 -0.72
N VAL A 40 -14.88 6.17 -1.34
CA VAL A 40 -15.92 5.17 -1.08
C VAL A 40 -15.47 3.81 -1.61
N LEU A 41 -15.52 2.80 -0.74
CA LEU A 41 -15.32 1.40 -1.08
C LEU A 41 -16.67 0.76 -1.39
N ASP A 42 -17.06 0.79 -2.66
CA ASP A 42 -18.31 0.21 -3.12
C ASP A 42 -18.12 -1.24 -3.60
N ARG A 43 -18.61 -2.19 -2.80
CA ARG A 43 -18.56 -3.63 -3.10
C ARG A 43 -19.30 -3.97 -4.40
N GLU A 44 -20.32 -3.21 -4.76
CA GLU A 44 -21.24 -3.46 -5.89
C GLU A 44 -20.91 -2.62 -7.14
N SER A 45 -19.79 -1.88 -7.10
CA SER A 45 -19.29 -1.10 -8.23
C SER A 45 -19.21 -1.95 -9.50
N GLN A 46 -19.91 -1.50 -10.54
CA GLN A 46 -19.89 -2.12 -11.88
C GLN A 46 -18.59 -1.81 -12.64
N ASN A 47 -17.78 -0.85 -12.18
CA ASN A 47 -16.47 -0.58 -12.76
C ASN A 47 -15.46 -1.64 -12.31
N ALA A 48 -15.10 -2.54 -13.23
CA ALA A 48 -14.19 -3.65 -12.97
C ALA A 48 -12.80 -3.19 -12.47
N ARG A 49 -12.27 -2.09 -13.00
CA ARG A 49 -10.97 -1.55 -12.58
C ARG A 49 -11.03 -1.04 -11.15
N SER A 50 -12.06 -0.27 -10.81
CA SER A 50 -12.27 0.21 -9.44
C SER A 50 -12.45 -0.96 -8.48
N ALA A 51 -13.28 -1.95 -8.84
CA ALA A 51 -13.51 -3.13 -8.03
C ALA A 51 -12.23 -3.93 -7.79
N GLN A 52 -11.35 -4.05 -8.79
CA GLN A 52 -10.04 -4.70 -8.65
C GLN A 52 -9.15 -3.96 -7.66
N LEU A 53 -9.04 -2.63 -7.79
CA LEU A 53 -8.22 -1.79 -6.90
C LEU A 53 -8.76 -1.74 -5.47
N MET A 54 -10.07 -1.83 -5.26
CA MET A 54 -10.64 -1.93 -3.91
C MET A 54 -10.30 -3.25 -3.22
N ARG A 55 -10.14 -4.34 -3.99
CA ARG A 55 -9.95 -5.70 -3.47
C ARG A 55 -8.48 -6.10 -3.34
N THR A 56 -7.60 -5.48 -4.12
CA THR A 56 -6.17 -5.82 -4.18
C THR A 56 -5.31 -4.57 -4.07
N ILE A 57 -4.34 -4.63 -3.16
CA ILE A 57 -3.30 -3.59 -2.99
C ILE A 57 -1.95 -4.24 -3.28
N ILE A 58 -1.16 -3.64 -4.15
CA ILE A 58 0.22 -4.06 -4.42
C ILE A 58 1.15 -3.10 -3.69
N VAL A 59 1.97 -3.63 -2.80
CA VAL A 59 2.91 -2.85 -1.97
C VAL A 59 4.32 -3.28 -2.31
N SER A 60 5.20 -2.30 -2.54
CA SER A 60 6.64 -2.51 -2.59
C SER A 60 7.31 -1.99 -1.30
N ALA A 61 8.45 -2.60 -0.99
CA ALA A 61 9.32 -2.23 0.10
C ALA A 61 10.74 -2.16 -0.48
N THR A 62 11.43 -1.05 -0.26
CA THR A 62 12.82 -0.84 -0.71
C THR A 62 13.65 -0.37 0.47
N ASP A 63 14.90 -0.80 0.53
CA ASP A 63 15.94 -0.14 1.35
C ASP A 63 16.37 1.18 0.71
#